data_AF-A0A2G9QCV0-F1
#
_entry.id   AF-A0A2G9QCV0-F1
#
_cell.length_a   1.000
_cell.length_b   1.000
_cell.length_c   1.000
_cell.angle_alpha   90.00
_cell.angle_beta   90.00
_cell.angle_gamma   90.00
#
_symmetry.space_group_name_H-M   'P 1'
#
loop_
_entity.id
_entity.type
_entity.pdbx_description
1 polymer ?
#
loop_
_entity_poly.entity_id
_entity_poly.type
_entity_poly.pdbx_seq_one_letter_code
_entity_poly.pdbx_strand_id
1 'polypeptide(L)'
;MVLGRTHIKDVAAKRKVELNSYLQSLLSSSPEVAECDLVYTFFHPLPRDERMDGSDVTVRDIGHPPLSPTSGKIEGEVKLSISYRNGTLFIMVMHIKDLVIEDSTDPNPYVKTYLLPDPHKTSKRKTKIARKTCNPTFNEMVSFSGDFQRTWL
;
A
#
# COMPACT_ATOMS: atom_id res chain seq x y z
N MET A 1 42.18 -12.96 -5.64
CA MET A 1 42.29 -11.66 -4.94
C MET A 1 40.88 -11.28 -4.46
N VAL A 2 40.55 -11.55 -3.20
CA VAL A 2 39.21 -11.27 -2.63
C VAL A 2 39.26 -9.89 -1.96
N LEU A 3 38.63 -8.90 -2.57
CA LEU A 3 38.62 -7.51 -2.09
C LEU A 3 37.53 -7.35 -1.01
N GLY A 4 37.86 -7.67 0.23
CA GLY A 4 36.92 -7.69 1.36
C GLY A 4 37.22 -6.62 2.42
N ARG A 5 36.44 -5.53 2.42
CA ARG A 5 36.04 -4.65 3.55
C ARG A 5 36.99 -4.58 4.76
N THR A 6 38.05 -3.79 4.70
CA THR A 6 39.02 -3.68 5.81
C THR A 6 38.77 -2.58 6.85
N HIS A 7 37.71 -1.74 6.74
CA HIS A 7 37.53 -0.59 7.67
C HIS A 7 36.09 -0.37 8.15
N ILE A 8 35.34 -1.44 8.42
CA ILE A 8 33.92 -1.31 8.81
C ILE A 8 33.77 -0.52 10.12
N LYS A 9 34.66 -0.74 11.10
CA LYS A 9 34.62 -0.08 12.41
C LYS A 9 34.93 1.41 12.33
N ASP A 10 35.98 1.79 11.62
CA ASP A 10 36.39 3.19 11.45
C ASP A 10 35.34 3.98 10.66
N VAL A 11 34.78 3.37 9.62
CA VAL A 11 33.68 3.96 8.82
C VAL A 11 32.43 4.13 9.68
N ALA A 12 32.08 3.16 10.52
CA ALA A 12 30.95 3.27 11.44
C ALA A 12 31.17 4.37 12.49
N ALA A 13 32.38 4.48 13.05
CA ALA A 13 32.72 5.52 14.02
C ALA A 13 32.63 6.93 13.42
N LYS A 14 33.15 7.12 12.19
CA LYS A 14 33.03 8.39 11.47
C LYS A 14 31.56 8.74 11.18
N ARG A 15 30.79 7.78 10.66
CA ARG A 15 29.35 7.97 10.37
C ARG A 15 28.55 8.31 11.62
N LYS A 16 28.88 7.74 12.77
CA LYS A 16 28.22 8.06 14.04
C LYS A 16 28.34 9.55 14.38
N VAL A 17 29.52 10.13 14.18
CA VAL A 17 29.76 11.57 14.44
C VAL A 17 28.95 12.43 13.47
N GLU A 18 29.02 12.13 12.18
CA GLU A 18 28.28 12.85 11.14
C GLU A 18 26.75 12.79 11.37
N LEU A 19 26.23 11.61 11.69
CA LEU A 19 24.82 11.42 12.01
C LEU A 19 24.42 12.23 13.25
N ASN A 20 25.21 12.18 14.32
CA ASN A 20 24.88 12.92 15.54
C ASN A 20 24.81 14.44 15.29
N SER A 21 25.73 15.00 14.51
CA SER A 21 25.68 16.40 14.11
C SER A 21 24.44 16.72 13.25
N TYR A 22 24.09 15.83 12.33
CA TYR A 22 22.88 15.99 11.52
C TYR A 22 21.60 15.97 12.38
N LEU A 23 21.49 15.04 13.34
CA LEU A 23 20.34 14.97 14.25
C LEU A 23 20.18 16.23 15.09
N GLN A 24 21.28 16.77 15.61
CA GLN A 24 21.25 18.02 16.36
C GLN A 24 20.76 19.18 15.50
N SER A 25 21.25 19.30 14.26
CA SER A 25 20.78 20.32 13.31
C SER A 25 19.30 20.16 12.95
N LEU A 26 18.84 18.92 12.78
CA LEU A 26 17.46 18.62 12.41
C LEU A 26 16.49 18.96 13.56
N LEU A 27 16.84 18.58 14.79
CA LEU A 27 16.01 18.83 15.97
C LEU A 27 16.06 20.29 16.45
N SER A 28 17.12 21.03 16.11
CA SER A 28 17.22 22.47 16.37
C SER A 28 16.69 23.35 15.22
N SER A 29 16.15 22.75 14.16
CA SER A 29 15.51 23.47 13.06
C SER A 29 14.12 23.98 13.47
N SER A 30 13.37 24.57 12.53
CA SER A 30 12.05 25.11 12.83
C SER A 30 11.09 24.03 13.37
N PRO A 31 10.06 24.40 14.15
CA PRO A 31 9.14 23.44 14.75
C PRO A 31 8.46 22.54 13.73
N GLU A 32 8.18 23.04 12.53
CA GLU A 32 7.56 22.27 11.44
C GLU A 32 8.45 21.13 10.93
N VAL A 33 9.77 21.28 11.06
CA VAL A 33 10.76 20.28 10.65
C VAL A 33 11.11 19.34 11.82
N ALA A 34 11.32 19.90 13.02
CA ALA A 34 11.69 19.13 14.21
C ALA A 34 10.54 18.21 14.69
N GLU A 35 9.28 18.64 14.53
CA GLU A 35 8.08 17.90 14.92
C GLU A 35 7.45 17.12 13.76
N CYS A 36 8.16 16.97 12.63
CA CYS A 36 7.64 16.24 11.48
C CYS A 36 7.46 14.74 11.83
N ASP A 37 6.27 14.19 11.54
CA ASP A 37 5.93 12.77 11.77
C ASP A 37 6.92 11.79 11.13
N LEU A 38 7.54 12.18 10.01
CA LEU A 38 8.57 11.38 9.33
C LEU A 38 9.85 11.29 10.17
N VAL A 39 10.23 12.36 10.86
CA VAL A 39 11.37 12.40 11.78
C VAL A 39 11.05 11.53 13.00
N TYR A 40 9.85 11.68 13.56
CA TYR A 40 9.44 10.90 14.74
C TYR A 40 9.38 9.39 14.46
N THR A 41 8.83 8.98 13.32
CA THR A 41 8.73 7.56 12.90
C THR A 41 10.11 6.92 12.67
N PHE A 42 11.13 7.72 12.32
CA PHE A 42 12.48 7.23 12.12
C PHE A 42 13.20 6.90 13.44
N PHE A 43 13.00 7.70 14.49
CA PHE A 43 13.64 7.49 15.82
C PHE A 43 12.83 6.65 16.78
N HIS A 44 11.52 6.60 16.59
CA HIS A 44 10.62 5.72 17.31
C HIS A 44 10.02 4.80 16.27
N PRO A 45 10.63 3.62 16.03
CA PRO A 45 9.89 2.52 15.45
C PRO A 45 8.75 2.24 16.42
N LEU A 46 7.61 2.91 16.18
CA LEU A 46 6.39 2.70 16.94
C LEU A 46 6.19 1.17 16.98
N PRO A 47 5.80 0.58 18.11
CA PRO A 47 5.43 -0.83 18.16
C PRO A 47 4.18 -1.03 17.30
N ARG A 48 4.37 -1.08 15.98
CA ARG A 48 3.42 -1.60 15.01
C ARG A 48 3.54 -3.11 15.18
N ASP A 49 2.62 -3.66 15.97
CA ASP A 49 2.41 -5.10 16.28
C ASP A 49 2.93 -5.67 17.61
N GLU A 50 2.82 -4.95 18.72
CA GLU A 50 2.54 -5.64 20.00
C GLU A 50 1.04 -5.58 20.29
N ARG A 51 0.43 -6.75 20.08
CA ARG A 51 -0.98 -7.06 20.22
C ARG A 51 -1.48 -6.65 21.60
N MET A 52 -2.41 -5.69 21.66
CA MET A 52 -3.27 -5.53 22.82
C MET A 52 -4.34 -6.63 22.76
N ASP A 53 -4.06 -7.73 23.44
CA ASP A 53 -5.06 -8.69 23.87
C ASP A 53 -5.85 -8.09 25.04
N GLY A 54 -7.16 -7.95 24.89
CA GLY A 54 -7.97 -7.44 26.00
C GLY A 54 -9.33 -6.92 25.61
N SER A 55 -10.27 -7.86 25.44
CA SER A 55 -11.69 -7.76 25.82
C SER A 55 -12.51 -6.53 25.42
N ASP A 56 -13.41 -6.77 24.45
CA ASP A 56 -14.85 -6.46 24.46
C ASP A 56 -15.31 -5.15 25.11
N VAL A 57 -15.56 -4.12 24.28
CA VAL A 57 -16.75 -3.26 24.39
C VAL A 57 -17.24 -2.91 22.99
N THR A 58 -18.50 -3.26 22.75
CA THR A 58 -19.31 -2.89 21.60
C THR A 58 -19.48 -1.38 21.46
N VAL A 59 -18.84 -0.76 20.47
CA VAL A 59 -19.31 0.51 19.90
C VAL A 59 -19.24 0.42 18.39
N ARG A 60 -20.42 0.48 17.78
CA ARG A 60 -20.60 0.62 16.33
C ARG A 60 -20.00 1.96 15.92
N ASP A 61 -19.00 1.95 15.05
CA ASP A 61 -18.69 3.13 14.25
C ASP A 61 -18.36 2.76 12.80
N ILE A 62 -19.01 3.51 11.91
CA ILE A 62 -19.06 3.33 10.46
C ILE A 62 -17.96 4.23 9.90
N GLY A 63 -16.82 3.69 9.46
CA GLY A 63 -15.84 4.60 8.86
C GLY A 63 -14.55 4.06 8.27
N HIS A 64 -13.99 2.95 8.74
CA HIS A 64 -12.69 2.49 8.25
C HIS A 64 -12.82 1.32 7.26
N PRO A 65 -12.30 1.42 6.03
CA PRO A 65 -12.05 0.23 5.24
C PRO A 65 -11.03 -0.65 6.00
N PRO A 66 -11.20 -1.98 6.04
CA PRO A 66 -10.25 -2.84 6.74
C PRO A 66 -8.88 -2.72 6.07
N LEU A 67 -7.97 -2.01 6.74
CA LEU A 67 -6.56 -1.90 6.39
C LEU A 67 -5.81 -3.04 7.07
N SER A 68 -5.95 -4.22 6.49
CA SER A 68 -4.96 -5.30 6.50
C SER A 68 -5.59 -6.48 5.75
N PRO A 69 -4.92 -7.06 4.73
CA PRO A 69 -5.24 -8.41 4.36
C PRO A 69 -5.04 -9.27 5.62
N THR A 70 -6.06 -10.05 5.95
CA THR A 70 -5.99 -11.18 6.87
C THR A 70 -4.67 -11.91 6.70
N SER A 71 -4.10 -12.37 7.82
CA SER A 71 -2.83 -13.12 7.93
C SER A 71 -2.83 -14.41 7.09
N GLY A 72 -2.89 -14.27 5.76
CA GLY A 72 -2.96 -15.30 4.74
C GLY A 72 -1.91 -15.04 3.67
N LYS A 73 -1.46 -16.12 3.03
CA LYS A 73 -0.46 -16.05 1.96
C LYS A 73 -1.07 -15.27 0.78
N ILE A 74 -0.50 -14.12 0.42
CA ILE A 74 -0.92 -13.37 -0.77
C ILE A 74 -0.15 -13.91 -1.97
N GLU A 75 -0.87 -14.50 -2.94
CA GLU A 75 -0.29 -15.10 -4.15
C GLU A 75 -1.18 -14.84 -5.38
N GLY A 76 -0.56 -14.90 -6.56
CA GLY A 76 -1.22 -14.80 -7.86
C GLY A 76 -0.74 -13.62 -8.71
N GLU A 77 -0.95 -13.74 -10.02
CA GLU A 77 -0.55 -12.76 -11.02
C GLU A 77 -1.76 -12.24 -11.79
N VAL A 78 -1.89 -10.92 -11.92
CA VAL A 78 -2.95 -10.28 -12.70
C VAL A 78 -2.42 -9.73 -14.02
N LYS A 79 -3.08 -10.07 -15.13
CA LYS A 79 -2.83 -9.47 -16.44
C LYS A 79 -3.80 -8.34 -16.70
N LEU A 80 -3.27 -7.14 -16.89
CA LEU A 80 -4.02 -5.94 -17.23
C LEU A 80 -3.53 -5.36 -18.56
N SER A 81 -4.43 -4.68 -19.26
CA SER A 81 -4.06 -3.74 -20.33
C SER A 81 -4.61 -2.37 -19.98
N ILE A 82 -3.74 -1.36 -19.96
CA ILE A 82 -4.07 0.00 -19.54
C ILE A 82 -3.84 0.94 -20.72
N SER A 83 -4.82 1.79 -21.02
CA SER A 83 -4.71 2.80 -22.07
C SER A 83 -5.45 4.07 -21.68
N TYR A 84 -4.95 5.22 -22.13
CA TYR A 84 -5.61 6.51 -21.92
C TYR A 84 -5.86 7.16 -23.28
N ARG A 85 -7.11 7.52 -23.54
CA ARG A 85 -7.52 8.20 -24.77
C ARG A 85 -8.75 9.05 -24.53
N ASN A 86 -8.81 10.20 -25.19
CA ASN A 86 -9.97 11.11 -25.18
C ASN A 86 -10.45 11.44 -23.75
N GLY A 87 -9.53 11.76 -22.84
CA GLY A 87 -9.90 12.12 -21.46
C GLY A 87 -10.31 10.94 -20.57
N THR A 88 -10.28 9.71 -21.09
CA THR A 88 -10.75 8.51 -20.39
C THR A 88 -9.62 7.51 -20.19
N LEU A 89 -9.45 7.04 -18.95
CA LEU A 89 -8.59 5.91 -18.62
C LEU A 89 -9.37 4.61 -18.78
N PHE A 90 -8.85 3.69 -19.58
CA PHE A 90 -9.39 2.36 -19.80
C PHE A 90 -8.46 1.31 -19.20
N ILE A 91 -9.01 0.46 -18.33
CA ILE A 91 -8.32 -0.65 -17.70
C ILE A 91 -9.06 -1.93 -18.10
N MET A 92 -8.45 -2.73 -18.97
CA MET A 92 -8.94 -4.06 -19.29
C MET A 92 -8.38 -5.05 -18.28
N VAL A 93 -9.27 -5.60 -17.46
CA VAL A 93 -8.98 -6.69 -16.54
C VAL A 93 -9.08 -7.99 -17.33
N MET A 94 -7.95 -8.62 -17.65
CA MET A 94 -7.93 -9.79 -18.53
C MET A 94 -8.15 -11.07 -17.72
N HIS A 95 -7.11 -11.62 -17.13
CA HIS A 95 -7.17 -12.83 -16.30
C HIS A 95 -6.20 -12.73 -15.13
N ILE A 96 -6.47 -13.53 -14.11
CA ILE A 96 -5.58 -13.75 -12.96
C ILE A 96 -5.17 -15.21 -12.98
N LYS A 97 -3.95 -15.51 -12.54
CA LYS A 97 -3.45 -16.88 -12.35
C LYS A 97 -3.00 -17.09 -10.92
N ASP A 98 -3.08 -18.35 -10.48
CA ASP A 98 -2.47 -18.83 -9.23
C ASP A 98 -2.92 -18.06 -7.98
N LEU A 99 -4.21 -17.70 -7.89
CA LEU A 99 -4.78 -17.16 -6.66
C LEU A 99 -4.66 -18.18 -5.52
N VAL A 100 -4.37 -17.66 -4.32
CA VAL A 100 -4.32 -18.48 -3.09
C VAL A 100 -5.65 -19.18 -2.80
N ILE A 101 -5.55 -20.41 -2.33
CA ILE A 101 -6.66 -21.18 -1.77
C ILE A 101 -6.46 -21.23 -0.25
N GLU A 102 -7.39 -20.67 0.51
CA GLU A 102 -7.29 -20.67 1.99
C GLU A 102 -7.88 -21.96 2.60
N ASP A 103 -9.09 -22.37 2.21
CA ASP A 103 -9.84 -23.47 2.85
C ASP A 103 -10.06 -24.70 1.95
N SER A 104 -9.08 -25.03 1.09
CA SER A 104 -9.19 -26.11 0.07
C SER A 104 -10.40 -25.99 -0.89
N THR A 105 -11.07 -24.83 -0.88
CA THR A 105 -12.23 -24.52 -1.71
C THR A 105 -11.86 -23.43 -2.69
N ASP A 106 -12.17 -23.66 -3.98
CA ASP A 106 -11.91 -22.65 -5.00
C ASP A 106 -12.64 -21.33 -4.69
N PRO A 107 -11.96 -20.18 -4.78
CA PRO A 107 -12.54 -18.88 -4.45
C PRO A 107 -13.55 -18.42 -5.50
N ASN A 108 -14.31 -17.38 -5.16
CA ASN A 108 -15.18 -16.66 -6.09
C ASN A 108 -14.61 -15.24 -6.34
N PRO A 109 -13.52 -15.09 -7.12
CA PRO A 109 -12.78 -13.84 -7.19
C PRO A 109 -13.50 -12.77 -8.01
N TYR A 110 -13.23 -11.51 -7.66
CA TYR A 110 -13.59 -10.32 -8.43
C TYR A 110 -12.52 -9.25 -8.20
N VAL A 111 -12.37 -8.33 -9.15
CA VAL A 111 -11.43 -7.21 -9.04
C VAL A 111 -12.20 -5.96 -8.63
N LYS A 112 -11.64 -5.19 -7.69
CA LYS A 112 -12.06 -3.83 -7.37
C LYS A 112 -10.95 -2.86 -7.75
N THR A 113 -11.31 -1.75 -8.39
CA THR A 113 -10.39 -0.67 -8.74
C THR A 113 -10.88 0.65 -8.19
N TYR A 114 -9.95 1.50 -7.81
CA TYR A 114 -10.17 2.84 -7.28
C TYR A 114 -9.15 3.78 -7.93
N LEU A 115 -9.52 5.05 -8.14
CA LEU A 115 -8.60 6.11 -8.50
C LEU A 115 -8.37 6.99 -7.28
N LEU A 116 -7.11 7.09 -6.84
CA LEU A 116 -6.74 7.86 -5.66
C LEU A 116 -6.08 9.19 -6.08
N PRO A 117 -6.31 10.29 -5.34
CA PRO A 117 -7.21 10.40 -4.19
C PRO A 117 -8.70 10.32 -4.62
N ASP A 118 -9.54 9.67 -3.81
CA ASP A 118 -10.98 9.53 -4.04
C ASP A 118 -11.78 10.22 -2.92
N PRO A 119 -11.72 11.56 -2.79
CA PRO A 119 -12.36 12.26 -1.67
C PRO A 119 -13.88 12.05 -1.64
N HIS A 120 -14.50 11.88 -2.81
CA HIS A 120 -15.94 11.64 -2.93
C HIS A 120 -16.32 10.16 -2.93
N LYS A 121 -15.35 9.23 -2.84
CA LYS A 121 -15.58 7.77 -2.85
C LYS A 121 -16.37 7.27 -4.07
N THR A 122 -16.24 7.94 -5.22
CA THR A 122 -17.00 7.66 -6.45
C THR A 122 -16.19 6.86 -7.49
N SER A 123 -14.90 6.68 -7.26
CA SER A 123 -14.00 5.99 -8.20
C SER A 123 -14.11 4.46 -8.12
N LYS A 124 -14.88 3.90 -7.19
CA LYS A 124 -14.99 2.45 -7.09
C LYS A 124 -15.59 1.85 -8.36
N ARG A 125 -14.90 0.88 -8.95
CA ARG A 125 -15.41 0.01 -10.01
C ARG A 125 -15.11 -1.44 -9.64
N LYS A 126 -15.94 -2.37 -10.11
CA LYS A 126 -15.76 -3.81 -9.85
C LYS A 126 -16.12 -4.62 -11.08
N THR A 127 -15.45 -5.74 -11.27
CA THR A 127 -15.82 -6.76 -12.26
C THR A 127 -16.99 -7.61 -11.75
N LYS A 128 -17.51 -8.48 -12.62
CA LYS A 128 -18.35 -9.60 -12.18
C LYS A 128 -17.52 -10.56 -11.32
N ILE A 129 -18.25 -11.37 -10.56
CA ILE A 129 -17.67 -12.43 -9.73
C ILE A 129 -17.48 -13.66 -10.62
N ALA A 130 -16.25 -14.12 -10.75
CA ALA A 130 -15.94 -15.44 -11.29
C ALA A 130 -16.23 -16.49 -10.22
N ARG A 131 -16.75 -17.65 -10.61
CA ARG A 131 -17.20 -18.68 -9.66
C ARG A 131 -16.20 -19.81 -9.58
N LYS A 132 -15.88 -20.24 -8.35
CA LYS A 132 -15.09 -21.44 -8.04
C LYS A 132 -13.86 -21.58 -8.94
N THR A 133 -12.96 -20.61 -8.90
CA THR A 133 -11.73 -20.66 -9.69
C THR A 133 -10.59 -19.83 -9.10
N CYS A 134 -9.38 -20.39 -9.15
CA CYS A 134 -8.13 -19.69 -8.83
C CYS A 134 -7.51 -18.99 -10.05
N ASN A 135 -8.06 -19.22 -11.24
CA ASN A 135 -7.54 -18.72 -12.51
C ASN A 135 -8.63 -17.99 -13.31
N PRO A 136 -9.27 -16.94 -12.74
CA PRO A 136 -10.41 -16.29 -13.36
C PRO A 136 -10.01 -15.56 -14.65
N THR A 137 -10.85 -15.66 -15.67
CA THR A 137 -10.82 -14.80 -16.84
C THR A 137 -12.00 -13.83 -16.78
N PHE A 138 -11.72 -12.55 -16.68
CA PHE A 138 -12.73 -11.49 -16.65
C PHE A 138 -12.96 -10.93 -18.06
N ASN A 139 -11.89 -10.51 -18.76
CA ASN A 139 -11.97 -9.74 -20.00
C ASN A 139 -12.96 -8.56 -19.91
N GLU A 140 -12.99 -7.89 -18.76
CA GLU A 140 -13.89 -6.78 -18.47
C GLU A 140 -13.14 -5.45 -18.57
N MET A 141 -13.72 -4.48 -19.28
CA MET A 141 -13.17 -3.13 -19.38
C MET A 141 -13.79 -2.22 -18.32
N VAL A 142 -12.94 -1.69 -17.45
CA VAL A 142 -13.28 -0.63 -16.50
C VAL A 142 -12.82 0.71 -17.10
N SER A 143 -13.66 1.74 -17.01
CA SER A 143 -13.32 3.07 -17.49
C SER A 143 -13.53 4.15 -16.44
N PHE A 144 -12.68 5.17 -16.52
CA PHE A 144 -12.72 6.37 -15.70
C PHE A 144 -12.69 7.59 -16.60
N SER A 145 -13.85 8.23 -16.72
CA SER A 145 -14.01 9.52 -17.40
C SER A 145 -14.06 10.59 -16.33
N GLY A 146 -13.25 11.64 -16.45
CA GLY A 146 -13.28 12.75 -15.50
C GLY A 146 -12.19 13.77 -15.73
N ASP A 147 -12.49 15.01 -15.36
CA ASP A 147 -11.53 16.12 -15.34
C ASP A 147 -10.52 15.87 -14.20
N PHE A 148 -9.40 15.21 -14.53
CA PHE A 148 -8.23 15.08 -13.65
C PHE A 148 -7.61 16.44 -13.24
N GLN A 149 -8.21 17.57 -13.65
CA GLN A 149 -7.71 18.94 -13.46
C GLN A 149 -8.52 19.82 -12.49
N ARG A 150 -9.67 19.40 -11.95
CA ARG A 150 -10.55 20.31 -11.16
C ARG A 150 -10.33 20.34 -9.64
N THR A 151 -9.32 19.66 -9.10
CA THR A 151 -9.15 19.53 -7.63
C THR A 151 -7.95 20.30 -7.06
N TRP A 152 -7.35 21.21 -7.85
CA TRP A 152 -6.30 22.12 -7.37
C TRP A 152 -6.62 23.58 -7.74
N LEU A 153 -7.82 24.05 -7.40
CA LEU A 153 -8.16 25.48 -7.31
C LEU A 153 -8.92 25.72 -6.00
#